data_AF-A0A9E3KBK1-F1
#
_entry.id   AF-A0A9E3KBK1-F1
#
_cell.length_a   1.000
_cell.length_b   1.000
_cell.length_c   1.000
_cell.angle_alpha   90.00
_cell.angle_beta   90.00
_cell.angle_gamma   90.00
#
_symmetry.space_group_name_H-M   'P 1'
#
loop_
_entity.id
_entity.type
_entity.pdbx_description
1 polymer ?
#
loop_
_entity_poly.entity_id
_entity_poly.type
_entity_poly.pdbx_seq_one_letter_code
_entity_poly.pdbx_strand_id
1 'polypeptide(L)'
;YSLVLTMWMPPLYAVLYDQVLPRMRGITSSIYLFAMTIIGLGIGPYAVGLVSDATHGDLATAILSVNWVAPAIVAMLVILALRVDRDQASLLDRTRAAGEKV
;
A
#
# COMPACT_ATOMS: atom_id res chain seq x y z
N TYR A 1 19.89 -6.62 -4.23
CA TYR A 1 18.71 -6.77 -3.35
C TYR A 1 18.37 -5.47 -2.61
N SER A 2 19.33 -4.75 -2.01
CA SER A 2 19.03 -3.50 -1.28
C SER A 2 18.49 -2.36 -2.15
N LEU A 3 19.04 -2.14 -3.35
CA LEU A 3 18.62 -1.01 -4.20
C LEU A 3 17.13 -1.05 -4.55
N VAL A 4 16.60 -2.20 -4.95
CA VAL A 4 15.17 -2.34 -5.31
C VAL A 4 14.26 -2.04 -4.11
N LEU A 5 14.60 -2.54 -2.92
CA LEU A 5 13.85 -2.30 -1.67
C LEU A 5 13.95 -0.86 -1.16
N THR A 6 15.00 -0.13 -1.52
CA THR A 6 15.14 1.29 -1.15
C THR A 6 14.55 2.22 -2.20
N MET A 7 14.51 1.83 -3.48
CA MET A 7 14.05 2.69 -4.59
C MET A 7 12.53 2.87 -4.66
N TRP A 8 11.75 1.89 -4.18
CA TRP A 8 10.29 1.96 -4.28
C TRP A 8 9.64 2.81 -3.17
N MET A 9 10.31 2.97 -2.02
CA MET A 9 9.79 3.72 -0.88
C MET A 9 9.59 5.22 -1.18
N PRO A 10 10.55 5.96 -1.79
CA PRO A 10 10.39 7.39 -2.03
C PRO A 10 9.24 7.73 -3.00
N PRO A 11 9.09 7.06 -4.17
CA PRO A 11 7.95 7.30 -5.06
C PRO A 11 6.61 7.00 -4.40
N LEU A 12 6.54 5.95 -3.58
CA LEU A 12 5.31 5.58 -2.86
C LEU A 12 4.88 6.69 -1.90
N TYR A 13 5.81 7.22 -1.10
CA TYR A 13 5.49 8.34 -0.22
C TYR A 13 5.11 9.61 -0.98
N ALA A 14 5.77 9.88 -2.11
CA ALA A 14 5.45 11.03 -2.95
C ALA A 14 3.99 10.97 -3.43
N VAL A 15 3.57 9.85 -4.03
CA VAL A 15 2.19 9.66 -4.49
C VAL A 15 1.20 9.72 -3.32
N LEU A 16 1.50 9.07 -2.20
CA LEU A 16 0.61 9.04 -1.03
C LEU A 16 0.33 10.45 -0.49
N TYR A 17 1.35 11.32 -0.44
CA TYR A 17 1.18 12.69 0.07
C TYR A 17 0.66 13.66 -0.98
N ASP A 18 0.89 13.42 -2.26
CA ASP A 18 0.35 14.24 -3.35
C ASP A 18 -1.17 14.09 -3.45
N GLN A 19 -1.73 12.94 -3.07
CA GLN A 19 -3.18 12.67 -3.08
C GLN A 19 -3.95 13.24 -1.87
N VAL A 20 -3.30 13.94 -0.94
CA VAL A 20 -3.96 14.43 0.29
C VAL A 20 -3.70 15.90 0.54
N LEU A 21 -4.69 16.59 1.13
CA LEU A 21 -4.53 17.99 1.51
C LEU A 21 -3.47 18.15 2.61
N PRO A 22 -2.74 19.29 2.66
CA PRO A 22 -1.65 19.50 3.61
C PRO A 22 -2.00 19.23 5.07
N ARG A 23 -3.22 19.59 5.51
CA ARG A 23 -3.70 19.35 6.89
C ARG A 23 -3.94 17.87 7.23
N MET A 24 -4.12 17.01 6.23
CA MET A 24 -4.42 15.59 6.41
C MET A 24 -3.17 14.70 6.41
N ARG A 25 -1.99 15.27 6.17
CA ARG A 25 -0.72 14.50 6.06
C ARG A 25 -0.41 13.71 7.34
N GLY A 26 -0.71 14.26 8.51
CA GLY A 26 -0.49 13.57 9.80
C GLY A 26 -1.42 12.37 10.03
N ILE A 27 -2.68 12.47 9.60
CA ILE A 27 -3.63 11.35 9.67
C ILE A 27 -3.23 10.28 8.64
N THR A 28 -2.83 10.71 7.44
CA THR A 28 -2.42 9.82 6.34
C THR A 28 -1.21 8.97 6.73
N SER A 29 -0.19 9.58 7.33
CA SER A 29 0.99 8.84 7.82
C SER A 29 0.64 7.85 8.94
N SER A 30 -0.27 8.23 9.84
CA SER A 30 -0.73 7.37 10.93
C SER A 30 -1.50 6.14 10.42
N ILE A 31 -2.42 6.35 9.47
CA ILE A 31 -3.16 5.24 8.83
C ILE A 31 -2.20 4.34 8.05
N TYR A 32 -1.24 4.93 7.34
CA TYR A 32 -0.21 4.17 6.62
C TYR A 32 0.61 3.28 7.57
N LEU A 33 1.12 3.84 8.67
CA LEU A 33 1.89 3.08 9.67
C LEU A 33 1.03 1.99 10.31
N PHE A 34 -0.21 2.31 10.67
CA PHE A 34 -1.16 1.35 11.21
C PHE A 34 -1.41 0.18 10.25
N ALA A 35 -1.68 0.46 8.98
CA ALA A 35 -1.89 -0.57 7.97
C ALA A 35 -0.63 -1.42 7.77
N MET A 36 0.54 -0.78 7.66
CA MET A 36 1.80 -1.48 7.42
C MET A 36 2.21 -2.38 8.59
N THR A 37 1.94 -1.95 9.81
CA THR A 37 2.25 -2.73 11.03
C THR A 37 1.26 -3.88 11.25
N ILE A 38 -0.05 -3.59 11.23
CA ILE A 38 -1.05 -4.61 11.55
C ILE A 38 -1.27 -5.56 10.37
N ILE A 39 -1.50 -5.03 9.18
CA ILE A 39 -1.81 -5.86 8.00
C ILE A 39 -0.53 -6.44 7.42
N GLY A 40 0.50 -5.62 7.27
CA GLY A 40 1.78 -6.07 6.70
C GLY A 40 2.52 -7.02 7.64
N LEU A 41 2.97 -6.52 8.78
CA LEU A 41 3.78 -7.30 9.73
C LEU A 41 2.98 -8.26 10.61
N GLY A 42 1.75 -7.91 10.97
CA GLY A 42 0.91 -8.75 11.83
C GLY A 42 0.33 -9.95 11.08
N ILE A 43 -0.40 -9.70 9.99
CA ILE A 43 -1.11 -10.75 9.25
C ILE A 43 -0.16 -11.54 8.33
N GLY A 44 0.86 -10.90 7.74
CA GLY A 44 1.74 -11.52 6.75
C GLY A 44 2.42 -12.82 7.24
N PRO A 45 3.25 -12.78 8.28
CA PRO A 45 3.94 -13.97 8.81
C PRO A 45 2.96 -15.03 9.35
N TYR A 46 1.86 -14.58 9.96
CA TYR A 46 0.83 -15.47 10.47
C TYR A 46 0.17 -16.30 9.35
N ALA A 47 -0.19 -15.66 8.24
CA ALA A 47 -0.75 -16.35 7.09
C ALA A 47 0.24 -17.35 6.48
N VAL A 48 1.53 -16.99 6.39
CA VAL A 48 2.58 -17.91 5.90
C VAL A 48 2.74 -19.11 6.83
N GLY A 49 2.73 -18.89 8.15
CA GLY A 49 2.78 -19.96 9.15
C GLY A 49 1.60 -20.92 9.02
N LEU A 50 0.38 -20.39 8.88
CA LEU A 50 -0.82 -21.19 8.69
C LEU A 50 -0.75 -22.06 7.41
N VAL A 51 -0.26 -21.51 6.30
CA VAL A 51 -0.07 -22.27 5.06
C VAL A 51 1.02 -23.33 5.20
N SER A 52 2.09 -23.04 5.94
CA SER A 52 3.16 -24.00 6.26
C SER A 52 2.61 -25.19 7.05
N ASP A 53 1.81 -24.93 8.07
CA ASP A 53 1.19 -25.98 8.89
C ASP A 53 0.21 -26.83 8.06
N ALA A 54 -0.56 -26.21 7.16
CA ALA A 54 -1.45 -26.92 6.24
C ALA A 54 -0.70 -27.77 5.19
N THR A 55 0.56 -27.43 4.90
CA THR A 55 1.41 -28.15 3.94
C THR A 55 2.33 -29.16 4.63
N HIS A 56 1.94 -29.67 5.82
CA HIS A 56 2.70 -30.66 6.59
C HIS A 56 4.13 -30.20 6.96
N GLY A 57 4.34 -28.89 7.15
CA GLY A 57 5.64 -28.33 7.52
C GLY A 57 6.58 -28.00 6.35
N ASP A 58 6.10 -28.08 5.10
CA ASP A 58 6.87 -27.63 3.94
C ASP A 58 6.88 -26.09 3.82
N LEU A 59 7.86 -25.48 4.49
CA LEU A 59 8.07 -24.04 4.49
C LEU A 59 8.39 -23.48 3.10
N ALA A 60 9.03 -24.25 2.22
CA ALA A 60 9.39 -23.78 0.89
C ALA A 60 8.14 -23.52 0.04
N THR A 61 7.18 -24.46 0.08
CA THR A 61 5.89 -24.31 -0.59
C THR A 61 5.05 -23.19 0.05
N ALA A 62 5.11 -23.03 1.37
CA ALA A 62 4.43 -21.94 2.07
C ALA A 62 4.96 -20.56 1.68
N ILE A 63 6.28 -20.39 1.58
CA ILE A 63 6.89 -19.13 1.11
C ILE A 63 6.51 -18.86 -0.35
N LEU A 64 6.52 -19.87 -1.21
CA LEU A 64 6.12 -19.72 -2.61
C LEU A 64 4.64 -19.33 -2.74
N SER A 65 3.78 -19.80 -1.85
CA SER A 65 2.35 -19.46 -1.83
C SER A 65 2.09 -17.96 -1.68
N VAL A 66 3.01 -17.20 -1.04
CA VAL A 66 2.92 -15.73 -0.92
C VAL A 66 2.86 -15.04 -2.29
N ASN A 67 3.47 -15.65 -3.32
CA ASN A 67 3.43 -15.09 -4.67
C ASN A 67 2.01 -15.05 -5.27
N TRP A 68 1.05 -15.79 -4.73
CA TRP A 68 -0.37 -15.66 -5.11
C TRP A 68 -0.95 -14.28 -4.77
N VAL A 69 -0.35 -13.55 -3.85
CA VAL A 69 -0.73 -12.16 -3.54
C VAL A 69 -0.22 -11.20 -4.62
N ALA A 70 0.83 -11.56 -5.37
CA ALA A 70 1.41 -10.68 -6.38
C ALA A 70 0.44 -10.28 -7.51
N PRO A 71 -0.36 -11.19 -8.11
CA PRO A 71 -1.40 -10.81 -9.07
C PRO A 71 -2.42 -9.81 -8.52
N ALA A 72 -2.82 -9.97 -7.25
CA ALA A 72 -3.74 -9.05 -6.59
C ALA A 72 -3.10 -7.65 -6.40
N ILE A 73 -1.83 -7.61 -6.01
CA ILE A 73 -1.07 -6.35 -5.91
C ILE A 73 -0.96 -5.68 -7.29
N VAL A 74 -0.61 -6.43 -8.33
CA VAL A 74 -0.52 -5.91 -9.70
C VAL A 74 -1.87 -5.37 -10.17
N ALA A 75 -2.97 -6.08 -9.93
CA ALA A 75 -4.31 -5.61 -10.26
C ALA A 75 -4.66 -4.31 -9.53
N MET A 76 -4.35 -4.20 -8.23
CA MET A 76 -4.54 -2.97 -7.46
C MET A 76 -3.68 -1.82 -8.00
N LEU A 77 -2.42 -2.07 -8.36
CA LEU A 77 -1.54 -1.07 -8.94
C LEU A 77 -2.03 -0.59 -10.31
N VAL A 78 -2.54 -1.50 -11.15
CA VAL A 78 -3.15 -1.13 -12.44
C VAL A 78 -4.40 -0.28 -12.20
N ILE A 79 -5.27 -0.66 -11.27
CA ILE A 79 -6.45 0.13 -10.92
C ILE A 79 -6.06 1.52 -10.41
N LEU A 80 -5.04 1.61 -9.56
CA LEU A 80 -4.50 2.87 -9.05
C LEU A 80 -3.95 3.73 -10.20
N ALA A 81 -3.13 3.15 -11.07
CA ALA A 81 -2.55 3.84 -12.22
C ALA A 81 -3.63 4.37 -13.18
N LEU A 82 -4.75 3.66 -13.32
CA LEU A 82 -5.88 4.10 -14.14
C LEU A 82 -6.76 5.15 -13.45
N ARG A 83 -6.71 5.26 -12.10
CA ARG A 83 -7.53 6.19 -11.32
C ARG A 83 -6.78 7.44 -10.84
N VAL A 84 -5.46 7.43 -10.89
CA VAL A 84 -4.64 8.51 -10.30
C VAL A 84 -4.97 9.89 -10.84
N ASP A 85 -5.15 10.04 -12.16
CA ASP A 85 -5.48 11.33 -12.78
C ASP A 85 -6.84 11.86 -12.30
N ARG A 86 -7.80 10.95 -12.12
CA ARG A 86 -9.14 11.28 -11.62
C ARG A 86 -9.09 11.68 -10.15
N ASP A 87 -8.30 10.97 -9.34
CA ASP A 87 -8.16 11.26 -7.92
C ASP A 87 -7.43 12.60 -7.71
N GLN A 88 -6.42 12.90 -8.53
CA GLN A 88 -5.77 14.22 -8.58
C GLN A 88 -6.72 15.34 -9.00
N ALA A 89 -7.55 15.13 -10.03
CA ALA A 89 -8.56 16.13 -10.41
C ALA A 89 -9.55 16.41 -9.27
N SER A 90 -9.93 15.36 -8.52
CA SER A 90 -10.82 15.48 -7.37
C SER A 90 -10.22 16.27 -6.21
N LEU A 91 -8.88 16.37 -6.11
CA LEU A 91 -8.25 17.17 -5.08
C LEU A 91 -8.56 18.65 -5.23
N LEU A 92 -8.53 19.20 -6.45
CA LEU A 92 -8.88 20.61 -6.68
C LEU A 92 -10.32 20.91 -6.22
N ASP A 93 -11.24 19.99 -6.49
CA ASP A 93 -12.63 20.11 -6.06
C ASP A 93 -12.77 19.98 -4.53
N ARG A 94 -12.00 19.09 -3.89
CA ARG A 94 -11.95 18.96 -2.43
C ARG A 94 -11.34 20.20 -1.76
N THR A 95 -10.29 20.79 -2.34
CA THR A 95 -9.66 22.02 -1.88
C THR A 95 -10.63 23.20 -1.94
N ARG A 96 -11.37 23.32 -3.06
CA ARG A 96 -12.44 24.33 -3.23
C ARG A 96 -13.58 24.12 -2.23
N ALA A 97 -14.07 22.89 -2.08
CA ALA A 97 -15.11 22.55 -1.12
C ALA A 97 -14.70 22.80 0.34
N ALA A 98 -13.40 22.69 0.63
CA ALA A 98 -12.83 22.93 1.95
C ALA A 98 -12.48 24.40 2.22
N GLY A 99 -12.73 25.32 1.26
CA GLY A 99 -12.54 26.76 1.40
C GLY A 99 -11.07 27.23 1.37
N GLU A 100 -10.15 26.40 0.88
CA GLU A 100 -8.74 26.77 0.76
C GLU A 100 -8.53 27.68 -0.47
N LYS A 101 -7.69 28.73 -0.33
CA LYS A 101 -7.36 29.63 -1.43
C LYS A 101 -6.55 28.85 -2.48
N VAL A 102 -7.18 28.56 -3.62
CA VAL A 102 -6.54 27.99 -4.81
C VAL A 102 -5.76 29.08 -5.53
#